data_AF-A0A6B8VCV5-F1
#
_entry.id   AF-A0A6B8VCV5-F1
#
_cell.length_a   1.000
_cell.length_b   1.000
_cell.length_c   1.000
_cell.angle_alpha   90.00
_cell.angle_beta   90.00
_cell.angle_gamma   90.00
#
_symmetry.space_group_name_H-M   'P 1'
#
loop_
_entity.id
_entity.type
_entity.pdbx_description
1 polymer ?
#
loop_
_entity_poly.entity_id
_entity_poly.type
_entity_poly.pdbx_seq_one_letter_code
_entity_poly.pdbx_strand_id
1 'polypeptide(L)'
;MISILLAILAAVSALVSRIGAGLLLVLGVVSLRWAKRTRKAAIACLSVATLFTGWSVISLLRPYGSVAERTDFGGSDRTVTLPLEVVQFPMDRVALVALAPNSDPEYTGFELQHLADGYGLIAYRADGYADIYDSPGMTSDPNERGQVIGKGLKHYVQTELNATLTRNEFKAEFDTHDGRHVKINLVSGDDQGVPVPILAPVGLSTKEPIFFPLFVLNDFTFMNTTGATIDISIDGVAMREEGSRFPLQSKMRNFVKYCTDGQFYQVFPERDQDVKHVQTTGDRYVDGQVVYVFSGDALARIDMGSHSITFEPPLDVTASGEGRVSMDIRPQGGSISGPYTLEAGHFSLTFDQVKLARQRDIGADVMIRALGFFQKWPKGYSFEADFTDGKVRSAWKNDS
;
A
#
# COMPACT_ATOMS: atom_id res chain seq x y z
N MET A 1 21.65 -12.71 -26.95
CA MET A 1 22.62 -11.62 -26.70
C MET A 1 22.32 -10.35 -27.50
N ILE A 2 22.03 -10.43 -28.81
CA ILE A 2 21.69 -9.26 -29.66
C ILE A 2 20.41 -8.53 -29.22
N SER A 3 19.39 -9.25 -28.74
CA SER A 3 18.12 -8.66 -28.28
C SER A 3 18.25 -7.82 -26.98
N ILE A 4 19.22 -8.15 -26.13
CA ILE A 4 19.50 -7.41 -24.88
C ILE A 4 20.25 -6.11 -25.20
N LEU A 5 21.17 -6.15 -26.17
CA LEU A 5 21.88 -4.97 -26.64
C LEU A 5 20.94 -3.95 -27.31
N LEU A 6 19.93 -4.42 -28.06
CA LEU A 6 18.91 -3.57 -28.68
C LEU A 6 17.96 -2.95 -27.65
N ALA A 7 17.59 -3.68 -26.59
CA ALA A 7 16.78 -3.13 -25.49
C ALA A 7 17.54 -2.04 -24.69
N ILE A 8 18.86 -2.24 -24.47
CA ILE A 8 19.72 -1.24 -23.83
C ILE A 8 19.88 -0.01 -24.72
N LEU A 9 20.08 -0.17 -26.02
CA LEU A 9 20.15 0.97 -26.96
C LEU A 9 18.82 1.75 -27.05
N ALA A 10 17.67 1.06 -27.01
CA ALA A 10 16.36 1.72 -27.00
C ALA A 10 16.10 2.48 -25.69
N ALA A 11 16.51 1.93 -24.54
CA ALA A 11 16.40 2.58 -23.24
C ALA A 11 17.33 3.81 -23.13
N VAL A 12 18.56 3.72 -23.65
CA VAL A 12 19.51 4.84 -23.71
C VAL A 12 19.01 5.92 -24.68
N SER A 13 18.42 5.54 -25.83
CA SER A 13 17.80 6.49 -26.77
C SER A 13 16.61 7.24 -26.15
N ALA A 14 15.74 6.53 -25.40
CA ALA A 14 14.63 7.14 -24.68
C ALA A 14 15.10 8.08 -23.55
N LEU A 15 16.21 7.75 -22.88
CA LEU A 15 16.82 8.58 -21.84
C LEU A 15 17.47 9.85 -22.43
N VAL A 16 18.19 9.72 -23.55
CA VAL A 16 18.81 10.84 -24.28
C VAL A 16 17.76 11.77 -24.89
N SER A 17 16.63 11.24 -25.37
CA SER A 17 15.49 12.03 -25.85
C SER A 17 14.84 12.88 -24.74
N ARG A 18 14.72 12.33 -23.53
CA ARG A 18 14.15 13.04 -22.37
C ARG A 18 15.10 14.09 -21.79
N ILE A 19 16.40 13.82 -21.79
CA ILE A 19 17.43 14.82 -21.44
C ILE A 19 17.50 15.92 -22.51
N GLY A 20 17.34 15.57 -23.79
CA GLY A 20 17.28 16.51 -24.91
C GLY A 20 16.10 17.49 -24.81
N ALA A 21 14.92 17.02 -24.36
CA ALA A 21 13.76 17.89 -24.12
C ALA A 21 13.98 18.86 -22.95
N GLY A 22 14.66 18.41 -21.88
CA GLY A 22 15.08 19.27 -20.77
C GLY A 22 16.12 20.31 -21.20
N LEU A 23 17.09 19.92 -22.03
CA LEU A 23 18.10 20.83 -22.58
C LEU A 23 17.48 21.88 -23.51
N LEU A 24 16.48 21.50 -24.31
CA LEU A 24 15.72 22.42 -25.17
C LEU A 24 14.87 23.42 -24.37
N LEU A 25 14.35 23.02 -23.20
CA LEU A 25 13.67 23.91 -22.27
C LEU A 25 14.64 24.94 -21.65
N VAL A 26 15.83 24.50 -21.24
CA VAL A 26 16.88 25.38 -20.72
C VAL A 26 17.41 26.32 -21.80
N LEU A 27 17.63 25.83 -23.03
CA LEU A 27 18.02 26.65 -24.19
C LEU A 27 16.90 27.63 -24.60
N GLY A 28 15.62 27.26 -24.41
CA GLY A 28 14.47 28.15 -24.56
C GLY A 28 14.48 29.31 -23.56
N VAL A 29 14.82 29.04 -22.29
CA VAL A 29 14.94 30.07 -21.25
C VAL A 29 16.19 30.94 -21.42
N VAL A 30 17.30 30.38 -21.89
CA VAL A 30 18.54 31.12 -22.17
C VAL A 30 18.40 32.00 -23.43
N SER A 31 17.69 31.54 -24.46
CA SER A 31 17.41 32.35 -25.68
C SER A 31 16.44 33.51 -25.44
N LEU A 32 15.64 33.48 -24.37
CA LEU A 32 14.79 34.59 -23.91
C LEU A 32 15.59 35.81 -23.43
N ARG A 33 16.88 35.67 -23.07
CA ARG A 33 17.74 36.81 -22.71
C ARG A 33 18.36 37.53 -23.91
N TRP A 34 18.26 36.99 -25.13
CA TRP A 34 18.99 37.50 -26.31
C TRP A 34 18.15 37.88 -27.53
N ALA A 35 16.82 37.74 -27.51
CA ALA A 35 16.00 37.98 -28.70
C ALA A 35 15.04 39.17 -28.56
N LYS A 36 15.50 40.38 -28.91
CA LYS A 36 14.65 41.57 -29.13
C LYS A 36 13.75 41.48 -30.39
N ARG A 37 13.63 40.32 -31.06
CA ARG A 37 13.03 40.27 -32.42
C ARG A 37 11.91 39.27 -32.70
N THR A 38 11.36 38.54 -31.73
CA THR A 38 10.29 37.57 -32.02
C THR A 38 9.17 37.58 -30.97
N ARG A 39 8.47 38.72 -30.84
CA ARG A 39 7.32 38.90 -29.91
C ARG A 39 6.13 37.97 -30.17
N LYS A 40 5.97 37.38 -31.36
CA LYS A 40 4.79 36.56 -31.70
C LYS A 40 4.88 35.10 -31.23
N ALA A 41 6.07 34.53 -31.05
CA ALA A 41 6.23 33.13 -30.59
C ALA A 41 6.17 33.00 -29.05
N ALA A 42 6.66 34.01 -28.32
CA ALA A 42 6.63 34.01 -26.86
C ALA A 42 5.21 34.12 -26.27
N ILE A 43 4.29 34.81 -26.97
CA ILE A 43 2.90 34.97 -26.54
C ILE A 43 2.13 33.64 -26.63
N ALA A 44 2.40 32.82 -27.66
CA ALA A 44 1.77 31.50 -27.82
C ALA A 44 2.21 30.49 -26.74
N CYS A 45 3.48 30.49 -26.32
CA CYS A 45 3.94 29.63 -25.23
C CYS A 45 3.41 30.08 -23.85
N LEU A 46 3.19 31.38 -23.64
CA LEU A 46 2.62 31.89 -22.39
C LEU A 46 1.13 31.55 -22.22
N SER A 47 0.38 31.37 -23.32
CA SER A 47 -1.06 31.05 -23.25
C SER A 47 -1.33 29.58 -22.87
N VAL A 48 -0.41 28.67 -23.19
CA VAL A 48 -0.51 27.25 -22.80
C VAL A 48 -0.17 27.07 -21.31
N ALA A 49 0.73 27.89 -20.76
CA ALA A 49 1.10 27.84 -19.35
C ALA A 49 0.00 28.36 -18.40
N THR A 50 -0.78 29.37 -18.82
CA THR A 50 -1.90 29.89 -18.01
C THR A 50 -3.15 29.01 -18.03
N LEU A 51 -3.35 28.20 -19.07
CA LEU A 51 -4.41 27.18 -19.09
C LEU A 51 -4.10 25.98 -18.17
N PHE A 52 -2.81 25.66 -17.94
CA PHE A 52 -2.39 24.59 -17.01
C PHE A 52 -2.45 25.02 -15.53
N THR A 53 -2.18 26.29 -15.21
CA THR A 53 -2.28 26.78 -13.83
C THR A 53 -3.73 27.01 -13.39
N GLY A 54 -4.64 27.40 -14.29
CA GLY A 54 -6.07 27.59 -13.99
C GLY A 54 -6.82 26.29 -13.66
N TRP A 55 -6.51 25.18 -14.34
CA TRP A 55 -7.15 23.87 -14.07
C TRP A 55 -6.73 23.28 -12.70
N SER A 56 -5.51 23.61 -12.27
CA SER A 56 -4.96 23.19 -10.97
C SER A 56 -5.69 23.85 -9.80
N VAL A 57 -6.16 25.09 -9.97
CA VAL A 57 -6.87 25.85 -8.91
C VAL A 57 -8.34 25.44 -8.78
N ILE A 58 -9.02 25.08 -9.89
CA ILE A 58 -10.44 24.66 -9.84
C ILE A 58 -10.60 23.24 -9.25
N SER A 59 -9.57 22.39 -9.34
CA SER A 59 -9.56 21.07 -8.70
C SER A 59 -9.20 21.11 -7.21
N LEU A 60 -8.68 22.24 -6.72
CA LEU A 60 -8.37 22.52 -5.31
C LEU A 60 -9.61 22.85 -4.46
N LEU A 61 -10.74 23.20 -5.09
CA LEU A 61 -11.97 23.65 -4.41
C LEU A 61 -13.11 22.62 -4.40
N ARG A 62 -12.90 21.39 -4.88
CA ARG A 62 -13.90 20.32 -4.68
C ARG A 62 -13.70 19.71 -3.30
N PRO A 63 -14.65 19.88 -2.35
CA PRO A 63 -14.58 19.19 -1.08
C PRO A 63 -14.50 17.68 -1.33
N TYR A 64 -13.68 16.98 -0.56
CA TYR A 64 -13.71 15.53 -0.49
C TYR A 64 -15.13 15.13 -0.10
N GLY A 65 -15.86 14.50 -1.04
CA GLY A 65 -17.21 14.06 -0.79
C GLY A 65 -17.18 13.06 0.34
N SER A 66 -17.83 13.39 1.46
CA SER A 66 -18.25 12.38 2.43
C SER A 66 -19.05 11.34 1.66
N VAL A 67 -18.68 10.07 1.80
CA VAL A 67 -19.51 8.98 1.32
C VAL A 67 -20.79 9.08 2.14
N ALA A 68 -21.89 9.52 1.50
CA ALA A 68 -23.18 9.51 2.15
C ALA A 68 -23.47 8.06 2.56
N GLU A 69 -23.60 7.81 3.86
CA GLU A 69 -24.16 6.55 4.35
C GLU A 69 -25.53 6.39 3.70
N ARG A 70 -25.61 5.46 2.74
CA ARG A 70 -26.90 5.09 2.17
C ARG A 70 -27.59 4.29 3.27
N THR A 71 -28.71 4.78 3.81
CA THR A 71 -29.44 4.12 4.90
C THR A 71 -30.63 3.29 4.44
N ASP A 72 -31.06 3.45 3.18
CA ASP A 72 -32.13 2.65 2.60
C ASP A 72 -31.54 1.47 1.82
N PHE A 73 -31.59 0.29 2.44
CA PHE A 73 -31.34 -0.97 1.78
C PHE A 73 -32.64 -1.77 1.71
N GLY A 74 -32.93 -2.32 0.53
CA GLY A 74 -34.03 -3.27 0.37
C GLY A 74 -33.70 -4.63 0.98
N GLY A 75 -34.64 -5.56 0.83
CA GLY A 75 -34.46 -6.95 1.22
C GLY A 75 -35.28 -7.38 2.42
N SER A 76 -35.24 -8.69 2.68
CA SER A 76 -35.82 -9.32 3.86
C SER A 76 -34.71 -10.01 4.65
N ASP A 77 -34.81 -9.95 5.97
CA ASP A 77 -33.93 -10.70 6.88
C ASP A 77 -33.97 -12.19 6.53
N ARG A 78 -32.81 -12.80 6.36
CA ARG A 78 -32.68 -14.22 6.01
C ARG A 78 -31.35 -14.78 6.51
N THR A 79 -31.26 -16.10 6.62
CA THR A 79 -29.98 -16.77 6.87
C THR A 79 -29.30 -17.02 5.52
N VAL A 80 -28.06 -16.55 5.37
CA VAL A 80 -27.24 -16.76 4.16
C VAL A 80 -25.92 -17.42 4.51
N THR A 81 -25.31 -18.07 3.53
CA THR A 81 -23.92 -18.53 3.63
C THR A 81 -22.97 -17.33 3.49
N LEU A 82 -21.96 -17.24 4.36
CA LEU A 82 -20.88 -16.27 4.25
C LEU A 82 -19.64 -16.95 3.64
N PRO A 83 -19.45 -16.89 2.31
CA PRO A 83 -18.46 -17.72 1.65
C PRO A 83 -17.04 -17.22 1.84
N LEU A 84 -16.84 -15.91 1.94
CA LEU A 84 -15.54 -15.26 1.98
C LEU A 84 -15.55 -14.18 3.05
N GLU A 85 -14.42 -14.03 3.74
CA GLU A 85 -14.28 -13.12 4.87
C GLU A 85 -13.16 -12.12 4.64
N VAL A 86 -13.29 -10.96 5.26
CA VAL A 86 -12.24 -9.94 5.36
C VAL A 86 -12.08 -9.61 6.83
N VAL A 87 -10.83 -9.61 7.30
CA VAL A 87 -10.48 -9.18 8.65
C VAL A 87 -9.71 -7.88 8.57
N GLN A 88 -10.17 -6.86 9.31
CA GLN A 88 -9.42 -5.61 9.45
C GLN A 88 -8.34 -5.80 10.52
N PHE A 89 -7.10 -5.52 10.16
CA PHE A 89 -6.00 -5.52 11.11
C PHE A 89 -5.92 -4.14 11.79
N PRO A 90 -5.76 -4.07 13.13
CA PRO A 90 -5.91 -2.84 13.89
C PRO A 90 -4.64 -1.97 13.86
N MET A 91 -4.13 -1.66 12.67
CA MET A 91 -2.98 -0.77 12.45
C MET A 91 -3.45 0.50 11.73
N ASP A 92 -3.23 1.65 12.35
CA ASP A 92 -3.65 2.96 11.81
C ASP A 92 -2.46 3.84 11.39
N ARG A 93 -1.25 3.58 11.89
CA ARG A 93 -0.04 4.32 11.51
C ARG A 93 1.15 3.41 11.32
N VAL A 94 2.00 3.78 10.36
CA VAL A 94 3.25 3.09 10.08
C VAL A 94 4.32 4.08 9.62
N ALA A 95 5.55 3.88 10.07
CA ALA A 95 6.73 4.53 9.50
C ALA A 95 7.85 3.53 9.28
N LEU A 96 8.56 3.68 8.16
CA LEU A 96 9.65 2.78 7.78
C LEU A 96 10.90 3.57 7.43
N VAL A 97 12.02 3.14 7.99
CA VAL A 97 13.37 3.56 7.61
C VAL A 97 14.20 2.35 7.19
N ALA A 98 14.74 2.39 5.96
CA ALA A 98 15.75 1.44 5.52
C ALA A 98 17.14 1.96 5.89
N LEU A 99 18.07 1.06 6.21
CA LEU A 99 19.47 1.35 6.47
C LEU A 99 20.29 1.16 5.19
N ALA A 100 21.32 1.99 5.01
CA ALA A 100 22.25 1.81 3.92
C ALA A 100 22.93 0.42 4.01
N PRO A 101 23.28 -0.19 2.87
CA PRO A 101 23.92 -1.50 2.86
C PRO A 101 25.17 -1.54 3.74
N ASN A 102 25.28 -2.59 4.55
CA ASN A 102 26.38 -2.81 5.51
C ASN A 102 26.50 -1.75 6.64
N SER A 103 25.47 -0.92 6.88
CA SER A 103 25.44 -0.06 8.08
C SER A 103 25.41 -0.88 9.36
N ASP A 104 24.70 -2.02 9.33
CA ASP A 104 24.61 -2.99 10.42
C ASP A 104 24.80 -4.40 9.86
N PRO A 105 25.46 -5.33 10.57
CA PRO A 105 25.61 -6.72 10.12
C PRO A 105 24.30 -7.53 10.15
N GLU A 106 23.31 -7.11 10.93
CA GLU A 106 22.09 -7.88 11.19
C GLU A 106 20.86 -7.22 10.57
N TYR A 107 20.68 -5.92 10.76
CA TYR A 107 19.47 -5.21 10.36
C TYR A 107 19.65 -4.38 9.08
N THR A 108 18.59 -4.36 8.26
CA THR A 108 18.50 -3.61 7.00
C THR A 108 17.47 -2.50 7.07
N GLY A 109 16.66 -2.44 8.14
CA GLY A 109 15.66 -1.40 8.32
C GLY A 109 14.75 -1.67 9.51
N PHE A 110 13.97 -0.65 9.85
CA PHE A 110 13.00 -0.69 10.93
C PHE A 110 11.67 -0.12 10.45
N GLU A 111 10.57 -0.80 10.79
CA GLU A 111 9.20 -0.33 10.60
C GLU A 111 8.49 -0.25 11.95
N LEU A 112 8.12 0.96 12.37
CA LEU A 112 7.32 1.19 13.57
C LEU A 112 5.84 1.24 13.17
N GLN A 113 5.02 0.49 13.89
CA GLN A 113 3.59 0.37 13.70
C GLN A 113 2.88 0.83 14.98
N HIS A 114 1.85 1.65 14.82
CA HIS A 114 0.91 1.96 15.89
C HIS A 114 -0.31 1.06 15.72
N LEU A 115 -0.63 0.32 16.77
CA LEU A 115 -1.68 -0.68 16.83
C LEU A 115 -2.68 -0.27 17.91
N ALA A 116 -3.88 -0.89 17.91
CA ALA A 116 -4.92 -0.54 18.87
C ALA A 116 -4.50 -0.74 20.35
N ASP A 117 -3.58 -1.65 20.63
CA ASP A 117 -3.14 -2.04 21.97
C ASP A 117 -1.68 -1.65 22.30
N GLY A 118 -0.99 -0.92 21.41
CA GLY A 118 0.38 -0.46 21.66
C GLY A 118 1.19 -0.15 20.41
N TYR A 119 2.51 -0.10 20.57
CA TYR A 119 3.45 0.01 19.44
C TYR A 119 4.11 -1.34 19.17
N GLY A 120 4.16 -1.72 17.90
CA GLY A 120 4.98 -2.84 17.42
C GLY A 120 6.09 -2.31 16.52
N LEU A 121 7.27 -2.92 16.58
CA LEU A 121 8.40 -2.59 15.71
C LEU A 121 8.89 -3.85 15.01
N ILE A 122 8.94 -3.79 13.68
CA ILE A 122 9.52 -4.81 12.83
C ILE A 122 10.96 -4.39 12.49
N ALA A 123 11.93 -5.23 12.82
CA ALA A 123 13.31 -5.07 12.40
C ALA A 123 13.62 -6.04 11.26
N TYR A 124 13.85 -5.52 10.05
CA TYR A 124 14.15 -6.34 8.89
C TYR A 124 15.60 -6.81 8.93
N ARG A 125 15.83 -8.11 8.77
CA ARG A 125 17.16 -8.70 8.86
C ARG A 125 17.82 -8.87 7.50
N ALA A 126 19.14 -8.85 7.46
CA ALA A 126 19.94 -9.07 6.26
C ALA A 126 19.81 -10.50 5.70
N ASP A 127 19.43 -11.47 6.55
CA ASP A 127 19.18 -12.86 6.17
C ASP A 127 17.79 -13.10 5.53
N GLY A 128 16.96 -12.06 5.44
CA GLY A 128 15.64 -12.08 4.82
C GLY A 128 14.49 -12.45 5.76
N TYR A 129 14.77 -12.68 7.05
CA TYR A 129 13.74 -12.77 8.09
C TYR A 129 13.45 -11.39 8.69
N ALA A 130 12.50 -11.33 9.63
CA ALA A 130 12.29 -10.17 10.49
C ALA A 130 12.19 -10.55 11.96
N ASP A 131 12.59 -9.63 12.83
CA ASP A 131 12.33 -9.69 14.26
C ASP A 131 11.19 -8.72 14.60
N ILE A 132 10.35 -9.10 15.56
CA ILE A 132 9.23 -8.28 16.03
C ILE A 132 9.44 -7.95 17.51
N TYR A 133 9.36 -6.66 17.81
CA TYR A 133 9.48 -6.08 19.14
C TYR A 133 8.18 -5.36 19.48
N ASP A 134 7.43 -5.91 20.44
CA ASP A 134 6.15 -5.36 20.86
C ASP A 134 6.24 -4.67 22.22
N SER A 135 5.41 -3.65 22.39
CA SER A 135 5.17 -3.05 23.69
C SER A 135 4.59 -4.09 24.67
N PRO A 136 4.88 -3.98 25.98
CA PRO A 136 4.32 -4.92 26.95
C PRO A 136 2.79 -4.87 26.97
N GLY A 137 2.15 -6.05 27.02
CA GLY A 137 0.70 -6.16 27.11
C GLY A 137 -0.04 -6.16 25.77
N MET A 138 0.68 -6.04 24.64
CA MET A 138 0.08 -6.28 23.33
C MET A 138 -0.41 -7.72 23.19
N THR A 139 -1.51 -7.87 22.46
CA THR A 139 -2.28 -9.12 22.30
C THR A 139 -2.32 -9.62 20.86
N SER A 140 -1.94 -8.78 19.89
CA SER A 140 -1.85 -9.18 18.48
C SER A 140 -0.88 -10.36 18.29
N ASP A 141 -1.27 -11.33 17.45
CA ASP A 141 -0.39 -12.45 17.11
C ASP A 141 0.79 -11.94 16.25
N PRO A 142 2.04 -12.08 16.70
CA PRO A 142 3.20 -11.67 15.91
C PRO A 142 3.35 -12.46 14.60
N ASN A 143 2.80 -13.67 14.49
CA ASN A 143 2.89 -14.46 13.27
C ASN A 143 2.10 -13.83 12.12
N GLU A 144 0.95 -13.19 12.40
CA GLU A 144 0.15 -12.51 11.36
C GLU A 144 0.96 -11.40 10.66
N ARG A 145 1.77 -10.66 11.44
CA ARG A 145 2.69 -9.65 10.91
C ARG A 145 3.90 -10.30 10.23
N GLY A 146 4.44 -11.38 10.80
CA GLY A 146 5.58 -12.10 10.25
C GLY A 146 5.32 -12.71 8.87
N GLN A 147 4.11 -13.23 8.62
CA GLN A 147 3.76 -13.95 7.39
C GLN A 147 3.82 -13.09 6.12
N VAL A 148 3.66 -11.77 6.25
CA VAL A 148 3.73 -10.84 5.11
C VAL A 148 5.14 -10.32 4.83
N ILE A 149 6.17 -10.86 5.51
CA ILE A 149 7.55 -10.36 5.48
C ILE A 149 8.54 -11.43 5.05
N GLY A 150 9.05 -11.36 3.81
CA GLY A 150 10.24 -12.10 3.39
C GLY A 150 10.16 -13.61 3.66
N LYS A 151 11.08 -14.12 4.50
CA LYS A 151 11.13 -15.53 4.95
C LYS A 151 10.31 -15.82 6.22
N GLY A 152 9.64 -14.81 6.78
CA GLY A 152 8.86 -14.91 8.01
C GLY A 152 9.55 -14.34 9.24
N LEU A 153 8.96 -14.64 10.39
CA LEU A 153 9.40 -14.24 11.72
C LEU A 153 10.60 -15.08 12.19
N LYS A 154 11.64 -14.43 12.72
CA LYS A 154 12.79 -15.09 13.34
C LYS A 154 12.73 -15.03 14.86
N HIS A 155 12.61 -13.82 15.42
CA HIS A 155 12.44 -13.61 16.84
C HIS A 155 11.22 -12.74 17.15
N TYR A 156 10.53 -13.08 18.24
CA TYR A 156 9.49 -12.26 18.83
C TYR A 156 9.86 -11.93 20.27
N VAL A 157 9.80 -10.65 20.62
CA VAL A 157 10.10 -10.18 21.97
C VAL A 157 9.08 -9.12 22.37
N GLN A 158 8.47 -9.28 23.54
CA GLN A 158 7.83 -8.16 24.24
C GLN A 158 8.90 -7.44 25.07
N THR A 159 9.07 -6.15 24.83
CA THR A 159 10.11 -5.33 25.48
C THR A 159 9.56 -3.94 25.77
N GLU A 160 10.19 -3.24 26.71
CA GLU A 160 9.98 -1.80 26.87
C GLU A 160 10.32 -1.10 25.55
N LEU A 161 9.29 -0.61 24.86
CA LEU A 161 9.39 0.07 23.57
C LEU A 161 8.96 1.52 23.75
N ASN A 162 9.93 2.41 23.93
CA ASN A 162 9.69 3.84 24.07
C ASN A 162 9.50 4.45 22.68
N ALA A 163 8.25 4.44 22.19
CA ALA A 163 7.93 4.84 20.83
C ALA A 163 7.04 6.07 20.74
N THR A 164 7.20 6.81 19.64
CA THR A 164 6.30 7.89 19.24
C THR A 164 6.20 7.89 17.72
N LEU A 165 4.96 7.80 17.22
CA LEU A 165 4.68 7.86 15.79
C LEU A 165 3.64 8.94 15.48
N THR A 166 4.12 10.00 14.84
CA THR A 166 3.28 11.08 14.30
C THR A 166 3.65 11.33 12.84
N ARG A 167 2.93 12.25 12.20
CA ARG A 167 3.20 12.63 10.81
C ARG A 167 4.60 13.24 10.60
N ASN A 168 5.22 13.75 11.66
CA ASN A 168 6.53 14.40 11.61
C ASN A 168 7.59 13.64 12.40
N GLU A 169 7.23 12.54 13.06
CA GLU A 169 8.08 11.96 14.09
C GLU A 169 7.98 10.44 14.06
N PHE A 170 9.14 9.80 13.91
CA PHE A 170 9.34 8.38 14.17
C PHE A 170 10.46 8.29 15.20
N LYS A 171 10.06 8.05 16.45
CA LYS A 171 10.97 7.71 17.54
C LYS A 171 10.70 6.30 18.04
N ALA A 172 11.76 5.56 18.30
CA ALA A 172 11.72 4.27 18.99
C ALA A 172 13.03 4.06 19.74
N GLU A 173 12.95 3.57 20.96
CA GLU A 173 14.10 3.16 21.77
C GLU A 173 13.75 1.85 22.48
N PHE A 174 14.57 0.82 22.26
CA PHE A 174 14.34 -0.54 22.74
C PHE A 174 15.63 -1.37 22.72
N ASP A 175 15.61 -2.51 23.40
CA ASP A 175 16.67 -3.51 23.34
C ASP A 175 16.24 -4.70 22.48
N THR A 176 17.15 -5.17 21.65
CA THR A 176 16.96 -6.33 20.77
C THR A 176 17.04 -7.65 21.54
N HIS A 177 16.67 -8.76 20.90
CA HIS A 177 16.64 -10.09 21.53
C HIS A 177 18.01 -10.56 22.07
N ASP A 178 19.11 -10.06 21.50
CA ASP A 178 20.49 -10.33 21.90
C ASP A 178 21.11 -9.21 22.75
N GLY A 179 20.31 -8.23 23.16
CA GLY A 179 20.68 -7.18 24.10
C GLY A 179 21.34 -5.94 23.48
N ARG A 180 21.30 -5.79 22.15
CA ARG A 180 21.78 -4.58 21.48
C ARG A 180 20.78 -3.45 21.63
N HIS A 181 21.25 -2.27 22.00
CA HIS A 181 20.40 -1.11 22.24
C HIS A 181 20.15 -0.33 20.96
N VAL A 182 18.90 -0.17 20.55
CA VAL A 182 18.51 0.53 19.32
C VAL A 182 17.83 1.84 19.69
N LYS A 183 18.28 2.93 19.05
CA LYS A 183 17.66 4.26 19.15
C LYS A 183 17.40 4.82 17.77
N ILE A 184 16.16 5.19 17.52
CA ILE A 184 15.67 5.83 16.30
C ILE A 184 15.04 7.16 16.71
N ASN A 185 15.52 8.25 16.11
CA ASN A 185 14.99 9.58 16.31
C ASN A 185 14.97 10.32 14.97
N LEU A 186 13.83 10.19 14.28
CA LEU A 186 13.56 10.83 13.01
C LEU A 186 12.52 11.93 13.24
N VAL A 187 12.92 13.17 13.05
CA VAL A 187 12.03 14.33 13.13
C VAL A 187 12.08 15.04 11.80
N SER A 188 10.96 15.07 11.10
CA SER A 188 10.85 15.76 9.82
C SER A 188 10.57 17.25 10.02
N GLY A 189 10.95 18.08 9.04
CA GLY A 189 10.66 19.52 9.08
C GLY A 189 9.17 19.86 9.00
N ASP A 190 8.84 21.12 9.28
CA ASP A 190 7.45 21.59 9.53
C ASP A 190 6.45 21.34 8.40
N ASP A 191 6.91 21.12 7.16
CA ASP A 191 6.03 20.98 6.00
C ASP A 191 6.23 19.64 5.27
N GLN A 192 5.37 18.67 5.58
CA GLN A 192 5.34 17.33 4.98
C GLN A 192 4.84 17.31 3.54
N GLY A 193 4.35 18.41 3.00
CA GLY A 193 3.72 18.45 1.67
C GLY A 193 2.40 17.68 1.59
N VAL A 194 2.00 17.35 0.37
CA VAL A 194 0.68 16.77 0.09
C VAL A 194 0.79 15.24 0.17
N PRO A 195 0.06 14.59 1.08
CA PRO A 195 0.00 13.14 1.15
C PRO A 195 -0.54 12.52 -0.14
N VAL A 196 -0.14 11.28 -0.38
CA VAL A 196 -0.39 10.56 -1.61
C VAL A 196 -1.06 9.24 -1.23
N PRO A 197 -2.35 9.01 -1.56
CA PRO A 197 -2.96 7.73 -1.27
C PRO A 197 -2.29 6.65 -2.14
N ILE A 198 -1.81 5.59 -1.51
CA ILE A 198 -1.21 4.46 -2.23
C ILE A 198 -1.81 3.13 -1.76
N LEU A 199 -1.96 2.24 -2.71
CA LEU A 199 -2.13 0.83 -2.45
C LEU A 199 -0.75 0.20 -2.34
N ALA A 200 -0.34 -0.13 -1.11
CA ALA A 200 1.01 -0.61 -0.86
C ALA A 200 1.14 -2.08 -1.32
N PRO A 201 2.16 -2.41 -2.13
CA PRO A 201 2.36 -3.75 -2.67
C PRO A 201 3.08 -4.62 -1.64
N VAL A 202 2.43 -4.80 -0.49
CA VAL A 202 2.91 -5.66 0.59
C VAL A 202 2.75 -7.12 0.18
N GLY A 203 3.63 -7.97 0.69
CA GLY A 203 3.62 -9.41 0.40
C GLY A 203 4.17 -9.79 -0.98
N LEU A 204 4.77 -8.87 -1.75
CA LEU A 204 5.45 -9.25 -3.01
C LEU A 204 6.51 -10.34 -2.78
N SER A 205 7.18 -10.33 -1.63
CA SER A 205 8.19 -11.32 -1.24
C SER A 205 7.66 -12.52 -0.45
N THR A 206 6.37 -12.53 -0.09
CA THR A 206 5.76 -13.62 0.70
C THR A 206 5.67 -14.88 -0.15
N LYS A 207 6.23 -15.98 0.35
CA LYS A 207 6.24 -17.28 -0.37
C LYS A 207 5.04 -18.16 -0.06
N GLU A 208 4.55 -18.12 1.18
CA GLU A 208 3.43 -18.94 1.66
C GLU A 208 2.41 -18.01 2.35
N PRO A 209 1.67 -17.20 1.57
CA PRO A 209 0.67 -16.31 2.15
C PRO A 209 -0.49 -17.13 2.71
N ILE A 210 -0.99 -16.77 3.89
CA ILE A 210 -2.25 -17.34 4.43
C ILE A 210 -3.45 -16.38 4.29
N PHE A 211 -3.24 -15.23 3.65
CA PHE A 211 -4.26 -14.27 3.24
C PHE A 211 -3.68 -13.36 2.16
N PHE A 212 -4.52 -12.63 1.43
CA PHE A 212 -4.05 -11.55 0.57
C PHE A 212 -3.93 -10.24 1.34
N PRO A 213 -2.73 -9.65 1.47
CA PRO A 213 -2.53 -8.41 2.22
C PRO A 213 -3.01 -7.19 1.42
N LEU A 214 -4.08 -6.53 1.89
CA LEU A 214 -4.56 -5.29 1.30
C LEU A 214 -4.21 -4.09 2.20
N PHE A 215 -3.10 -3.43 1.90
CA PHE A 215 -2.62 -2.25 2.62
C PHE A 215 -2.99 -0.96 1.88
N VAL A 216 -3.92 -0.20 2.44
CA VAL A 216 -4.29 1.12 1.95
C VAL A 216 -3.64 2.18 2.82
N LEU A 217 -2.73 2.96 2.25
CA LEU A 217 -2.06 4.05 2.94
C LEU A 217 -2.65 5.37 2.43
N ASN A 218 -3.65 5.91 3.14
CA ASN A 218 -4.45 7.05 2.66
C ASN A 218 -3.64 8.35 2.61
N ASP A 219 -2.67 8.50 3.52
CA ASP A 219 -1.88 9.71 3.69
C ASP A 219 -0.36 9.47 3.59
N PHE A 220 0.04 8.52 2.75
CA PHE A 220 1.44 8.18 2.58
C PHE A 220 2.29 9.38 2.13
N THR A 221 3.46 9.55 2.75
CA THR A 221 4.44 10.58 2.40
C THR A 221 5.87 10.13 2.66
N PHE A 222 6.81 10.82 2.02
CA PHE A 222 8.23 10.74 2.30
C PHE A 222 8.67 11.88 3.21
N MET A 223 9.60 11.62 4.11
CA MET A 223 10.12 12.62 5.02
C MET A 223 10.68 13.83 4.27
N ASN A 224 10.28 15.03 4.68
CA ASN A 224 10.97 16.24 4.29
C ASN A 224 12.33 16.30 4.98
N THR A 225 13.40 16.60 4.23
CA THR A 225 14.78 16.66 4.74
C THR A 225 15.22 18.06 5.17
N THR A 226 14.49 19.11 4.76
CA THR A 226 14.79 20.49 5.17
C THR A 226 14.46 20.64 6.65
N GLY A 227 15.47 20.94 7.48
CA GLY A 227 15.30 21.08 8.93
C GLY A 227 15.07 19.75 9.65
N ALA A 228 15.26 18.61 8.99
CA ALA A 228 15.04 17.31 9.58
C ALA A 228 16.19 16.88 10.49
N THR A 229 15.86 16.13 11.54
CA THR A 229 16.79 15.38 12.37
C THR A 229 16.69 13.90 11.99
N ILE A 230 17.83 13.28 11.72
CA ILE A 230 17.96 11.85 11.44
C ILE A 230 19.06 11.35 12.36
N ASP A 231 18.67 10.66 13.43
CA ASP A 231 19.58 10.02 14.36
C ASP A 231 19.13 8.58 14.54
N ILE A 232 19.96 7.65 14.08
CA ILE A 232 19.72 6.21 14.20
C ILE A 232 21.02 5.63 14.76
N SER A 233 20.93 4.87 15.84
CA SER A 233 22.09 4.18 16.39
C SER A 233 21.73 2.80 16.92
N ILE A 234 22.70 1.90 16.83
CA ILE A 234 22.65 0.56 17.42
C ILE A 234 23.93 0.39 18.25
N ASP A 235 23.80 0.10 19.53
CA ASP A 235 24.90 0.09 20.52
C ASP A 235 25.73 1.39 20.50
N GLY A 236 25.05 2.52 20.29
CA GLY A 236 25.68 3.84 20.17
C GLY A 236 26.48 4.06 18.87
N VAL A 237 26.55 3.06 17.98
CA VAL A 237 27.13 3.20 16.65
C VAL A 237 26.09 3.86 15.73
N ALA A 238 26.46 4.97 15.10
CA ALA A 238 25.56 5.68 14.20
C ALA A 238 25.32 4.88 12.91
N MET A 239 24.05 4.74 12.54
CA MET A 239 23.60 4.10 11.31
C MET A 239 23.31 5.15 10.24
N ARG A 240 23.52 4.78 8.98
CA ARG A 240 23.13 5.60 7.84
C ARG A 240 21.85 5.06 7.22
N GLU A 241 20.92 5.95 6.88
CA GLU A 241 19.70 5.61 6.16
C GLU A 241 19.97 5.31 4.68
N GLU A 242 19.13 4.46 4.09
CA GLU A 242 19.21 4.14 2.67
C GLU A 242 18.66 5.27 1.80
N GLY A 243 19.32 5.46 0.65
CA GLY A 243 18.79 6.25 -0.45
C GLY A 243 19.25 7.70 -0.46
N SER A 244 19.42 8.23 -1.67
CA SER A 244 19.77 9.63 -1.87
C SER A 244 18.55 10.52 -1.68
N ARG A 245 18.80 11.79 -1.30
CA ARG A 245 17.73 12.80 -1.29
C ARG A 245 17.22 13.03 -2.71
N PHE A 246 15.92 13.19 -2.89
CA PHE A 246 15.30 13.42 -4.19
C PHE A 246 14.24 14.53 -4.13
N PRO A 247 14.05 15.28 -5.23
CA PRO A 247 13.02 16.30 -5.28
C PRO A 247 11.63 15.66 -5.47
N LEU A 248 10.68 16.02 -4.61
CA LEU A 248 9.25 15.69 -4.75
C LEU A 248 8.42 16.85 -4.18
N GLN A 249 7.42 17.33 -4.94
CA GLN A 249 6.58 18.47 -4.56
C GLN A 249 7.40 19.72 -4.17
N SER A 250 8.40 20.06 -4.99
CA SER A 250 9.31 21.20 -4.76
C SER A 250 10.13 21.15 -3.46
N LYS A 251 10.27 19.97 -2.84
CA LYS A 251 11.07 19.77 -1.63
C LYS A 251 12.02 18.59 -1.78
N MET A 252 13.13 18.64 -1.05
CA MET A 252 14.04 17.51 -0.94
C MET A 252 13.50 16.52 0.09
N ARG A 253 13.25 15.29 -0.36
CA ARG A 253 12.79 14.16 0.45
C ARG A 253 13.89 13.13 0.62
N ASN A 254 13.76 12.26 1.62
CA ASN A 254 14.51 11.01 1.69
C ASN A 254 13.54 9.82 1.56
N PHE A 255 14.05 8.59 1.70
CA PHE A 255 13.26 7.37 1.57
C PHE A 255 12.62 6.87 2.87
N VAL A 256 12.63 7.68 3.94
CA VAL A 256 11.85 7.39 5.15
C VAL A 256 10.39 7.63 4.82
N LYS A 257 9.57 6.62 5.07
CA LYS A 257 8.15 6.55 4.70
C LYS A 257 7.30 6.78 5.95
N TYR A 258 6.22 7.53 5.81
CA TYR A 258 5.22 7.76 6.86
C TYR A 258 3.82 7.57 6.30
N CYS A 259 2.95 7.02 7.13
CA CYS A 259 1.50 6.99 6.96
C CYS A 259 0.86 7.07 8.34
N THR A 260 -0.05 8.03 8.55
CA THR A 260 -0.79 8.21 9.81
C THR A 260 -2.29 7.91 9.68
N ASP A 261 -2.73 7.54 8.49
CA ASP A 261 -4.06 7.04 8.15
C ASP A 261 -3.89 5.82 7.24
N GLY A 262 -3.51 4.70 7.86
CA GLY A 262 -3.42 3.40 7.24
C GLY A 262 -4.65 2.55 7.51
N GLN A 263 -5.02 1.72 6.53
CA GLN A 263 -6.00 0.66 6.71
C GLN A 263 -5.44 -0.63 6.13
N PHE A 264 -5.41 -1.68 6.94
CA PHE A 264 -4.90 -2.98 6.54
C PHE A 264 -6.00 -4.03 6.68
N TYR A 265 -6.18 -4.81 5.62
CA TYR A 265 -7.14 -5.90 5.57
C TYR A 265 -6.47 -7.21 5.17
N GLN A 266 -6.78 -8.27 5.89
CA GLN A 266 -6.52 -9.65 5.50
C GLN A 266 -7.70 -10.09 4.62
N VAL A 267 -7.46 -10.21 3.32
CA VAL A 267 -8.51 -10.57 2.37
C VAL A 267 -8.50 -12.08 2.16
N PHE A 268 -9.65 -12.71 2.44
CA PHE A 268 -9.90 -14.14 2.31
C PHE A 268 -8.85 -14.98 3.05
N PRO A 269 -8.74 -14.86 4.38
CA PRO A 269 -7.80 -15.69 5.13
C PRO A 269 -8.04 -17.18 4.89
N GLU A 270 -6.96 -17.96 4.95
CA GLU A 270 -7.00 -19.41 4.90
C GLU A 270 -7.85 -19.97 6.03
N ARG A 271 -8.66 -20.96 5.70
CA ARG A 271 -9.61 -21.58 6.62
C ARG A 271 -9.67 -23.08 6.33
N ASP A 272 -9.81 -23.85 7.39
CA ASP A 272 -10.25 -25.25 7.36
C ASP A 272 -11.27 -25.43 8.49
N GLN A 273 -12.49 -24.98 8.24
CA GLN A 273 -13.55 -24.91 9.24
C GLN A 273 -14.93 -25.10 8.61
N ASP A 274 -15.98 -25.20 9.42
CA ASP A 274 -17.35 -25.28 8.92
C ASP A 274 -17.78 -23.98 8.22
N VAL A 275 -18.62 -24.10 7.20
CA VAL A 275 -19.17 -22.94 6.48
C VAL A 275 -19.98 -22.07 7.45
N LYS A 276 -19.63 -20.78 7.53
CA LYS A 276 -20.31 -19.81 8.38
C LYS A 276 -21.66 -19.43 7.76
N HIS A 277 -22.73 -19.58 8.53
CA HIS A 277 -24.06 -19.06 8.20
C HIS A 277 -24.35 -17.83 9.06
N VAL A 278 -24.87 -16.77 8.43
CA VAL A 278 -25.11 -15.50 9.09
C VAL A 278 -26.53 -15.03 8.85
N GLN A 279 -27.11 -14.36 9.85
CA GLN A 279 -28.41 -13.72 9.72
C GLN A 279 -28.21 -12.30 9.17
N THR A 280 -28.91 -11.98 8.09
CA THR A 280 -28.90 -10.62 7.53
C THR A 280 -29.98 -9.75 8.15
N THR A 281 -29.72 -8.43 8.18
CA THR A 281 -30.74 -7.39 8.29
C THR A 281 -30.96 -6.80 6.90
N GLY A 282 -32.13 -7.08 6.30
CA GLY A 282 -32.36 -6.90 4.88
C GLY A 282 -31.34 -7.68 4.05
N ASP A 283 -30.63 -6.99 3.16
CA ASP A 283 -29.59 -7.58 2.32
C ASP A 283 -28.16 -7.50 2.91
N ARG A 284 -28.02 -7.23 4.21
CA ARG A 284 -26.71 -6.94 4.83
C ARG A 284 -26.40 -7.80 6.04
N TYR A 285 -25.13 -8.16 6.19
CA TYR A 285 -24.54 -8.66 7.43
C TYR A 285 -23.37 -7.76 7.84
N VAL A 286 -23.23 -7.48 9.14
CA VAL A 286 -22.18 -6.59 9.67
C VAL A 286 -21.31 -7.39 10.64
N ASP A 287 -20.01 -7.38 10.40
CA ASP A 287 -18.98 -7.98 11.24
C ASP A 287 -17.94 -6.91 11.58
N GLY A 288 -18.04 -6.32 12.78
CA GLY A 288 -17.24 -5.15 13.16
C GLY A 288 -17.44 -3.97 12.22
N GLN A 289 -16.38 -3.55 11.53
CA GLN A 289 -16.41 -2.46 10.54
C GLN A 289 -16.63 -2.95 9.10
N VAL A 290 -16.73 -4.27 8.90
CA VAL A 290 -16.91 -4.88 7.58
C VAL A 290 -18.39 -5.17 7.36
N VAL A 291 -18.90 -4.75 6.20
CA VAL A 291 -20.30 -4.94 5.81
C VAL A 291 -20.37 -5.83 4.59
N TYR A 292 -21.03 -6.96 4.71
CA TYR A 292 -21.31 -7.88 3.62
C TYR A 292 -22.69 -7.55 3.04
N VAL A 293 -22.79 -7.43 1.72
CA VAL A 293 -24.00 -7.09 0.98
C VAL A 293 -24.34 -8.21 0.01
N PHE A 294 -25.58 -8.70 0.08
CA PHE A 294 -26.07 -9.85 -0.65
C PHE A 294 -27.07 -9.44 -1.73
N SER A 295 -27.17 -10.23 -2.78
CA SER A 295 -28.24 -10.18 -3.79
C SER A 295 -28.94 -11.53 -3.81
N GLY A 296 -30.09 -11.61 -3.13
CA GLY A 296 -30.63 -12.92 -2.73
C GLY A 296 -29.70 -13.56 -1.69
N ASP A 297 -29.24 -14.78 -1.97
CA ASP A 297 -28.30 -15.51 -1.10
C ASP A 297 -26.85 -15.38 -1.57
N ALA A 298 -26.63 -14.72 -2.72
CA ALA A 298 -25.32 -14.54 -3.34
C ALA A 298 -24.59 -13.32 -2.79
N LEU A 299 -23.30 -13.43 -2.48
CA LEU A 299 -22.48 -12.33 -1.99
C LEU A 299 -22.13 -11.37 -3.14
N ALA A 300 -22.68 -10.16 -3.11
CA ALA A 300 -22.47 -9.17 -4.16
C ALA A 300 -21.28 -8.25 -3.84
N ARG A 301 -21.12 -7.84 -2.58
CA ARG A 301 -20.11 -6.85 -2.18
C ARG A 301 -19.70 -6.99 -0.72
N ILE A 302 -18.45 -6.64 -0.42
CA ILE A 302 -17.91 -6.49 0.93
C ILE A 302 -17.41 -5.05 1.04
N ASP A 303 -18.05 -4.24 1.88
CA ASP A 303 -17.66 -2.86 2.16
C ASP A 303 -16.75 -2.82 3.41
N MET A 304 -15.62 -2.12 3.27
CA MET A 304 -14.54 -1.98 4.25
C MET A 304 -14.27 -0.48 4.47
N GLY A 305 -15.18 0.18 5.18
CA GLY A 305 -15.19 1.63 5.31
C GLY A 305 -15.39 2.33 3.95
N SER A 306 -14.33 2.93 3.41
CA SER A 306 -14.38 3.61 2.12
C SER A 306 -14.03 2.69 0.93
N HIS A 307 -13.57 1.48 1.18
CA HIS A 307 -13.13 0.53 0.17
C HIS A 307 -14.15 -0.59 -0.01
N SER A 308 -14.09 -1.30 -1.13
CA SER A 308 -15.04 -2.39 -1.37
C SER A 308 -14.45 -3.50 -2.23
N ILE A 309 -14.84 -4.73 -1.95
CA ILE A 309 -14.66 -5.90 -2.82
C ILE A 309 -16.00 -6.22 -3.47
N THR A 310 -16.08 -6.25 -4.79
CA THR A 310 -17.32 -6.50 -5.54
C THR A 310 -17.17 -7.76 -6.40
N PHE A 311 -18.22 -8.56 -6.48
CA PHE A 311 -18.33 -9.75 -7.31
C PHE A 311 -19.31 -9.50 -8.46
N GLU A 312 -18.87 -9.72 -9.70
CA GLU A 312 -19.69 -9.57 -10.90
C GLU A 312 -19.63 -10.85 -11.76
N PRO A 313 -20.70 -11.67 -11.83
CA PRO A 313 -21.94 -11.57 -11.04
C PRO A 313 -21.72 -11.81 -9.53
N PRO A 314 -22.72 -11.55 -8.67
CA PRO A 314 -22.68 -11.92 -7.25
C PRO A 314 -22.31 -13.40 -7.04
N LEU A 315 -21.49 -13.68 -6.03
CA LEU A 315 -20.95 -15.01 -5.74
C LEU A 315 -21.98 -15.87 -5.01
N ASP A 316 -22.53 -16.87 -5.70
CA ASP A 316 -23.38 -17.92 -5.14
C ASP A 316 -22.58 -19.23 -5.06
N VAL A 317 -22.17 -19.64 -3.85
CA VAL A 317 -21.39 -20.87 -3.66
C VAL A 317 -22.14 -22.17 -3.96
N THR A 318 -23.46 -22.10 -4.14
CA THR A 318 -24.30 -23.27 -4.46
C THR A 318 -24.46 -23.49 -5.96
N ALA A 319 -24.10 -22.51 -6.79
CA ALA A 319 -24.23 -22.55 -8.24
C ALA A 319 -22.86 -22.48 -8.91
N SER A 320 -22.66 -23.25 -9.98
CA SER A 320 -21.45 -23.08 -10.80
C SER A 320 -21.53 -21.81 -11.65
N GLY A 321 -20.40 -21.14 -11.85
CA GLY A 321 -20.35 -19.90 -12.58
C GLY A 321 -18.94 -19.33 -12.72
N GLU A 322 -18.84 -18.26 -13.50
CA GLU A 322 -17.62 -17.49 -13.69
C GLU A 322 -17.93 -16.00 -13.59
N GLY A 323 -16.92 -15.22 -13.22
CA GLY A 323 -17.09 -13.79 -13.04
C GLY A 323 -15.79 -13.06 -12.80
N ARG A 324 -15.89 -11.86 -12.22
CA ARG A 324 -14.75 -11.05 -11.79
C ARG A 324 -14.93 -10.56 -10.37
N VAL A 325 -13.82 -10.57 -9.63
CA VAL A 325 -13.68 -9.88 -8.34
C VAL A 325 -12.95 -8.56 -8.59
N SER A 326 -13.45 -7.47 -8.03
CA SER A 326 -12.80 -6.16 -8.08
C SER A 326 -12.69 -5.55 -6.69
N MET A 327 -11.50 -5.13 -6.30
CA MET A 327 -11.19 -4.42 -5.07
C MET A 327 -10.95 -2.95 -5.41
N ASP A 328 -11.89 -2.08 -5.05
CA ASP A 328 -11.84 -0.65 -5.32
C ASP A 328 -11.40 0.12 -4.07
N ILE A 329 -10.31 0.87 -4.20
CA ILE A 329 -9.74 1.68 -3.13
C ILE A 329 -10.10 3.14 -3.37
N ARG A 330 -11.15 3.62 -2.70
CA ARG A 330 -11.62 5.00 -2.81
C ARG A 330 -10.95 5.93 -1.80
N PRO A 331 -10.99 7.25 -2.03
CA PRO A 331 -11.50 7.92 -3.23
C PRO A 331 -10.57 7.81 -4.45
N GLN A 332 -9.27 7.56 -4.26
CA GLN A 332 -8.28 7.60 -5.35
C GLN A 332 -7.15 6.56 -5.22
N GLY A 333 -7.28 5.53 -4.39
CA GLY A 333 -6.20 4.56 -4.11
C GLY A 333 -5.93 3.55 -5.22
N GLY A 334 -6.79 3.46 -6.23
CA GLY A 334 -6.65 2.53 -7.35
C GLY A 334 -7.60 1.32 -7.21
N SER A 335 -7.34 0.27 -7.98
CA SER A 335 -8.07 -0.99 -7.88
C SER A 335 -7.25 -2.20 -8.29
N ILE A 336 -7.63 -3.36 -7.77
CA ILE A 336 -7.15 -4.68 -8.18
C ILE A 336 -8.35 -5.45 -8.70
N SER A 337 -8.19 -6.20 -9.79
CA SER A 337 -9.25 -7.13 -10.22
C SER A 337 -8.70 -8.40 -10.84
N GLY A 338 -9.58 -9.39 -10.94
CA GLY A 338 -9.23 -10.72 -11.36
C GLY A 338 -10.45 -11.57 -11.73
N PRO A 339 -10.33 -12.53 -12.66
CA PRO A 339 -11.39 -13.49 -12.91
C PRO A 339 -11.51 -14.48 -11.75
N TYR A 340 -12.73 -14.95 -11.52
CA TYR A 340 -12.98 -16.11 -10.67
C TYR A 340 -13.80 -17.16 -11.42
N THR A 341 -13.64 -18.42 -11.01
CA THR A 341 -14.48 -19.55 -11.41
C THR A 341 -14.99 -20.27 -10.17
N LEU A 342 -16.18 -20.86 -10.28
CA LEU A 342 -16.78 -21.71 -9.26
C LEU A 342 -17.37 -22.93 -9.93
N GLU A 343 -16.85 -24.12 -9.64
CA GLU A 343 -17.31 -25.38 -10.20
C GLU A 343 -17.53 -26.40 -9.10
N ALA A 344 -18.75 -26.90 -8.95
CA ALA A 344 -19.10 -27.91 -7.94
C ALA A 344 -18.63 -27.56 -6.51
N GLY A 345 -18.72 -26.28 -6.12
CA GLY A 345 -18.28 -25.79 -4.81
C GLY A 345 -16.78 -25.44 -4.72
N HIS A 346 -16.00 -25.63 -5.79
CA HIS A 346 -14.59 -25.23 -5.85
C HIS A 346 -14.45 -23.84 -6.50
N PHE A 347 -14.06 -22.85 -5.71
CA PHE A 347 -13.79 -21.47 -6.11
C PHE A 347 -12.30 -21.27 -6.39
N SER A 348 -11.98 -20.59 -7.49
CA SER A 348 -10.63 -20.17 -7.85
C SER A 348 -10.63 -18.70 -8.28
N LEU A 349 -9.64 -17.93 -7.82
CA LEU A 349 -9.44 -16.52 -8.12
C LEU A 349 -7.97 -16.26 -8.46
N THR A 350 -7.71 -15.44 -9.47
CA THR A 350 -6.37 -14.93 -9.81
C THR A 350 -6.43 -13.44 -10.05
N PHE A 351 -5.41 -12.67 -9.69
CA PHE A 351 -5.37 -11.25 -10.03
C PHE A 351 -4.60 -11.00 -11.32
N ASP A 352 -5.28 -10.40 -12.31
CA ASP A 352 -4.68 -10.12 -13.63
C ASP A 352 -4.53 -8.61 -13.90
N GLN A 353 -5.24 -7.77 -13.15
CA GLN A 353 -5.34 -6.34 -13.39
C GLN A 353 -5.07 -5.51 -12.13
N VAL A 354 -4.32 -4.42 -12.34
CA VAL A 354 -4.05 -3.40 -11.33
C VAL A 354 -4.15 -2.04 -11.96
N LYS A 355 -4.98 -1.19 -11.37
CA LYS A 355 -5.09 0.22 -11.73
C LYS A 355 -4.54 1.04 -10.59
N LEU A 356 -3.42 1.69 -10.80
CA LEU A 356 -2.82 2.55 -9.80
C LEU A 356 -3.62 3.84 -9.61
N ALA A 357 -3.61 4.34 -8.38
CA ALA A 357 -4.04 5.67 -8.00
C ALA A 357 -3.52 6.73 -8.98
N ARG A 358 -4.41 7.54 -9.54
CA ARG A 358 -3.99 8.69 -10.35
C ARG A 358 -3.54 9.79 -9.39
N GLN A 359 -2.25 10.07 -9.36
CA GLN A 359 -1.73 11.11 -8.49
C GLN A 359 -1.95 12.50 -9.07
N ARG A 360 -2.24 13.45 -8.18
CA ARG A 360 -2.32 14.88 -8.55
C ARG A 360 -0.95 15.45 -8.90
N ASP A 361 0.08 15.00 -8.19
CA ASP A 361 1.47 15.38 -8.44
C ASP A 361 2.08 14.48 -9.53
N ILE A 362 2.57 15.10 -10.61
CA ILE A 362 3.18 14.39 -11.73
C ILE A 362 4.46 13.67 -11.29
N GLY A 363 5.21 14.24 -10.34
CA GLY A 363 6.42 13.61 -9.78
C GLY A 363 6.09 12.32 -9.05
N ALA A 364 5.05 12.33 -8.21
CA ALA A 364 4.55 11.14 -7.53
C ALA A 364 4.04 10.08 -8.53
N ASP A 365 3.26 10.48 -9.55
CA ASP A 365 2.78 9.56 -10.59
C ASP A 365 3.96 8.91 -11.36
N VAL A 366 4.96 9.71 -11.75
CA VAL A 366 6.16 9.21 -12.43
C VAL A 366 6.95 8.26 -11.54
N MET A 367 7.17 8.60 -10.27
CA MET A 367 7.91 7.76 -9.33
C MET A 367 7.21 6.43 -9.10
N ILE A 368 5.90 6.44 -8.83
CA ILE A 368 5.10 5.22 -8.64
C ILE A 368 5.17 4.32 -9.89
N ARG A 369 5.05 4.91 -11.09
CA ARG A 369 5.15 4.13 -12.34
C ARG A 369 6.56 3.63 -12.63
N ALA A 370 7.58 4.45 -12.39
CA ALA A 370 8.97 4.14 -12.69
C ALA A 370 9.51 2.99 -11.84
N LEU A 371 9.02 2.86 -10.61
CA LEU A 371 9.45 1.80 -9.71
C LEU A 371 8.96 0.41 -10.16
N GLY A 372 7.95 0.32 -11.02
CA GLY A 372 7.52 -0.90 -11.75
C GLY A 372 6.95 -2.04 -10.89
N PHE A 373 7.24 -2.09 -9.59
CA PHE A 373 6.80 -3.14 -8.67
C PHE A 373 5.28 -3.17 -8.50
N PHE A 374 4.63 -2.00 -8.53
CA PHE A 374 3.17 -1.87 -8.44
C PHE A 374 2.42 -2.52 -9.62
N GLN A 375 3.09 -2.78 -10.74
CA GLN A 375 2.47 -3.47 -11.89
C GLN A 375 2.68 -4.99 -11.86
N LYS A 376 3.67 -5.45 -11.08
CA LYS A 376 3.98 -6.86 -10.89
C LYS A 376 3.13 -7.45 -9.77
N TRP A 377 3.03 -6.74 -8.65
CA TRP A 377 2.05 -7.04 -7.62
C TRP A 377 0.65 -6.62 -8.11
N PRO A 378 -0.41 -7.42 -7.91
CA PRO A 378 -0.50 -8.69 -7.20
C PRO A 378 -0.58 -9.92 -8.14
N LYS A 379 0.02 -9.88 -9.33
CA LYS A 379 -0.20 -10.89 -10.38
C LYS A 379 0.26 -12.32 -10.06
N GLY A 380 1.15 -12.48 -9.07
CA GLY A 380 1.56 -13.80 -8.60
C GLY A 380 0.56 -14.45 -7.64
N TYR A 381 -0.42 -13.70 -7.13
CA TYR A 381 -1.39 -14.21 -6.17
C TYR A 381 -2.55 -14.96 -6.82
N SER A 382 -2.84 -16.13 -6.27
CA SER A 382 -4.04 -16.92 -6.57
C SER A 382 -4.65 -17.46 -5.28
N PHE A 383 -5.96 -17.63 -5.28
CA PHE A 383 -6.73 -18.13 -4.15
C PHE A 383 -7.65 -19.26 -4.59
N GLU A 384 -7.67 -20.32 -3.81
CA GLU A 384 -8.57 -21.46 -4.00
C GLU A 384 -9.39 -21.65 -2.72
N ALA A 385 -10.67 -21.98 -2.86
CA ALA A 385 -11.53 -22.38 -1.75
C ALA A 385 -12.47 -23.51 -2.17
N ASP A 386 -12.61 -24.52 -1.33
CA ASP A 386 -13.54 -25.63 -1.50
C ASP A 386 -14.65 -25.53 -0.46
N PHE A 387 -15.90 -25.45 -0.91
CA PHE A 387 -17.11 -25.30 -0.10
C PHE A 387 -17.92 -26.61 0.07
N THR A 388 -17.31 -27.77 -0.20
CA THR A 388 -17.99 -29.07 -0.13
C THR A 388 -18.13 -29.58 1.31
N ASP A 389 -19.06 -30.52 1.52
CA ASP A 389 -19.30 -31.20 2.79
C ASP A 389 -19.62 -30.27 3.98
N GLY A 390 -20.13 -29.07 3.72
CA GLY A 390 -20.43 -28.07 4.74
C GLY A 390 -19.19 -27.45 5.37
N LYS A 391 -18.02 -27.61 4.76
CA LYS A 391 -16.74 -27.01 5.18
C LYS A 391 -16.24 -26.02 4.15
N VAL A 392 -15.38 -25.12 4.61
CA VAL A 392 -14.54 -24.28 3.75
C VAL A 392 -13.09 -24.67 3.98
N ARG A 393 -12.41 -25.09 2.90
CA ARG A 393 -10.96 -25.27 2.85
C ARG A 393 -10.37 -24.30 1.85
N SER A 394 -9.58 -23.34 2.31
CA SER A 394 -9.02 -22.31 1.44
C SER A 394 -7.51 -22.16 1.60
N ALA A 395 -6.86 -21.79 0.49
CA ALA A 395 -5.43 -21.61 0.39
C ALA A 395 -5.08 -20.43 -0.52
N TRP A 396 -4.05 -19.67 -0.16
CA TRP A 396 -3.41 -18.73 -1.09
C TRP A 396 -2.11 -19.32 -1.65
N LYS A 397 -1.76 -18.92 -2.87
CA LYS A 397 -0.45 -19.19 -3.49
C LYS A 397 0.12 -17.88 -4.02
N ASN A 398 1.44 -17.72 -3.96
CA ASN A 398 2.15 -16.60 -4.58
C ASN A 398 3.36 -17.06 -5.40
N ASP A 399 3.25 -17.00 -6.72
CA ASP A 399 4.29 -17.44 -7.66
C ASP A 399 5.33 -16.35 -8.01
N SER A 400 5.36 -15.24 -7.24
CA SER A 400 6.22 -14.06 -7.50
C SER A 400 7.71 -14.23 -7.24
#